data_AF-A0A2D5YZP3-F1
#
_entry.id   AF-A0A2D5YZP3-F1
#
_cell.length_a   1.000
_cell.length_b   1.000
_cell.length_c   1.000
_cell.angle_alpha   90.00
_cell.angle_beta   90.00
_cell.angle_gamma   90.00
#
_symmetry.space_group_name_H-M   'P 1'
#
loop_
_entity.id
_entity.type
_entity.pdbx_description
1 polymer ?
#
loop_
_entity_poly.entity_id
_entity_poly.type
_entity_poly.pdbx_seq_one_letter_code
_entity_poly.pdbx_strand_id
1 'polypeptide(L)'
;MQRAGTAIVGERERVVGYTKGAVDDLNTHKLTWAALLGRWIEFAQSALALPGDAEGQSWRASVPAIIGLQALCMALKEVDELPADERALGVDRARILLDRHTAGLREAFGPGELPAMLEELVSDARGAIEAAEGMGG
;
A
#
# COMPACT_ATOMS: atom_id res chain seq x y z
N MET A 1 -16.76 6.39 77.14
CA MET A 1 -17.34 6.23 75.79
C MET A 1 -16.25 6.57 74.78
N GLN A 2 -15.57 5.56 74.24
CA GLN A 2 -15.76 4.96 72.90
C GLN A 2 -14.94 5.72 71.83
N ARG A 3 -13.68 5.34 71.57
CA ARG A 3 -13.15 4.30 70.65
C ARG A 3 -13.27 4.63 69.14
N ALA A 4 -12.09 4.78 68.54
CA ALA A 4 -11.60 4.20 67.28
C ALA A 4 -12.37 4.39 65.95
N GLY A 5 -11.63 4.78 64.92
CA GLY A 5 -12.04 4.72 63.51
C GLY A 5 -10.91 5.08 62.56
N THR A 6 -9.98 4.13 62.34
CA THR A 6 -8.95 4.14 61.30
C THR A 6 -9.51 3.58 59.99
N ALA A 7 -9.07 4.14 58.86
CA ALA A 7 -9.28 3.72 57.46
C ALA A 7 -10.74 3.89 56.96
N ILE A 8 -11.02 4.28 55.71
CA ILE A 8 -10.71 3.55 54.48
C ILE A 8 -10.50 4.51 53.30
N VAL A 9 -9.46 4.19 52.53
CA VAL A 9 -9.17 4.54 51.13
C VAL A 9 -10.43 4.92 50.33
N GLY A 10 -10.58 6.21 50.04
CA GLY A 10 -11.53 6.74 49.05
C GLY A 10 -10.85 6.85 47.70
N GLU A 11 -10.84 5.73 46.99
CA GLU A 11 -10.78 5.55 45.55
C GLU A 11 -10.61 6.84 44.71
N ARG A 12 -9.41 7.00 44.14
CA ARG A 12 -9.18 7.90 43.01
C ARG A 12 -9.97 7.36 41.82
N GLU A 13 -11.17 7.87 41.62
CA GLU A 13 -11.83 7.78 40.32
C GLU A 13 -11.07 8.70 39.35
N ARG A 14 -9.92 8.21 38.88
CA ARG A 14 -9.34 8.67 37.63
C ARG A 14 -10.32 8.21 36.56
N VAL A 15 -11.30 9.05 36.28
CA VAL A 15 -11.92 9.09 34.96
C VAL A 15 -10.76 9.40 34.01
N VAL A 16 -10.15 8.36 33.46
CA VAL A 16 -9.29 8.46 32.30
C VAL A 16 -10.22 8.96 31.21
N GLY A 17 -10.30 10.28 31.09
CA GLY A 17 -10.85 10.92 29.93
C GLY A 17 -10.05 10.39 28.75
N TYR A 18 -10.61 9.41 28.06
CA TYR A 18 -10.10 8.97 26.77
C TYR A 18 -10.25 10.20 25.88
N THR A 19 -9.16 10.95 25.74
CA THR A 19 -9.13 12.16 24.95
C THR A 19 -9.56 11.77 23.55
N LYS A 20 -10.67 12.38 23.09
CA LYS A 20 -11.14 12.33 21.70
C LYS A 20 -10.01 12.52 20.67
N GLY A 21 -8.92 13.20 21.05
CA GLY A 21 -7.71 13.39 20.24
C GLY A 21 -6.82 12.16 20.01
N ALA A 22 -6.89 11.09 20.82
CA ALA A 22 -6.08 9.88 20.58
C ALA A 22 -6.67 9.01 19.45
N VAL A 23 -7.95 9.17 19.15
CA VAL A 23 -8.66 8.44 18.09
C VAL A 23 -8.61 9.22 16.77
N ASP A 24 -8.48 10.55 16.81
CA ASP A 24 -8.20 11.41 15.64
C ASP A 24 -6.80 11.14 15.04
N ASP A 25 -5.84 10.68 15.87
CA ASP A 25 -4.44 10.45 15.48
C ASP A 25 -4.18 9.02 14.98
N LEU A 26 -5.21 8.16 14.96
CA LEU A 26 -5.28 7.00 14.08
C LEU A 26 -5.51 7.54 12.66
N ASN A 27 -4.45 8.15 12.13
CA ASN A 27 -4.44 8.91 10.89
C ASN A 27 -5.15 8.11 9.80
N THR A 28 -6.29 8.61 9.32
CA THR A 28 -7.14 7.99 8.29
C THR A 28 -6.34 7.52 7.09
N HIS A 29 -5.25 8.22 6.78
CA HIS A 29 -4.28 7.85 5.74
C HIS A 29 -3.56 6.53 6.07
N LYS A 30 -3.01 6.37 7.28
CA LYS A 30 -2.39 5.10 7.73
C LYS A 30 -3.37 3.94 7.74
N LEU A 31 -4.62 4.20 8.13
CA LEU A 31 -5.70 3.22 8.05
C LEU A 31 -6.02 2.83 6.60
N THR A 32 -5.93 3.79 5.67
CA THR A 32 -6.12 3.55 4.24
C THR A 32 -5.01 2.67 3.67
N TRP A 33 -3.74 2.94 3.98
CA TRP A 33 -2.61 2.11 3.55
C TRP A 33 -2.63 0.71 4.18
N ALA A 34 -3.01 0.59 5.45
CA ALA A 34 -3.19 -0.71 6.10
C ALA A 34 -4.32 -1.54 5.45
N ALA A 35 -5.44 -0.90 5.13
CA ALA A 35 -6.55 -1.54 4.41
C ALA A 35 -6.14 -1.95 2.98
N LEU A 36 -5.42 -1.09 2.27
CA LEU A 36 -4.91 -1.39 0.92
C LEU A 36 -3.94 -2.56 0.93
N LEU A 37 -3.01 -2.60 1.89
CA LEU A 37 -2.11 -3.73 2.07
C LEU A 37 -2.87 -5.02 2.38
N GLY A 38 -3.89 -4.96 3.25
CA GLY A 38 -4.78 -6.09 3.52
C GLY A 38 -5.42 -6.61 2.24
N ARG A 39 -5.90 -5.70 1.38
CA ARG A 39 -6.51 -6.07 0.10
C ARG A 39 -5.53 -6.72 -0.87
N TRP A 40 -4.28 -6.26 -0.93
CA TRP A 40 -3.25 -6.91 -1.74
C TRP A 40 -2.86 -8.29 -1.22
N ILE A 41 -2.85 -8.49 0.10
CA ILE A 41 -2.63 -9.82 0.70
C ILE A 41 -3.76 -10.77 0.32
N GLU A 42 -5.02 -10.35 0.46
CA GLU A 42 -6.18 -11.14 0.02
C GLU A 42 -6.11 -11.49 -1.46
N PHE A 43 -5.74 -10.53 -2.31
CA PHE A 43 -5.57 -10.76 -3.74
C PHE A 43 -4.50 -11.83 -4.00
N ALA A 44 -3.33 -11.70 -3.36
CA ALA A 44 -2.25 -12.68 -3.49
C ALA A 44 -2.64 -14.08 -3.01
N GLN A 45 -3.40 -14.17 -1.91
CA GLN A 45 -3.92 -15.44 -1.42
C GLN A 45 -4.94 -16.06 -2.38
N SER A 46 -5.81 -15.26 -3.00
CA SER A 46 -6.81 -15.78 -3.93
C SER A 46 -6.20 -16.43 -5.17
N ALA A 47 -5.03 -15.94 -5.62
CA ALA A 47 -4.29 -16.53 -6.74
C ALA A 47 -3.78 -17.96 -6.47
N LEU A 48 -3.68 -18.38 -5.20
CA LEU A 48 -3.33 -19.76 -4.86
C LEU A 48 -4.43 -20.74 -5.30
N ALA A 49 -5.69 -20.29 -5.32
CA ALA A 49 -6.84 -21.10 -5.70
C ALA A 49 -7.04 -21.23 -7.23
N LEU A 50 -6.22 -20.56 -8.05
CA LEU A 50 -6.30 -20.68 -9.50
C LEU A 50 -6.02 -22.13 -9.96
N PRO A 51 -6.56 -22.55 -11.11
CA PRO A 51 -6.21 -23.83 -11.70
C PRO A 51 -4.69 -24.01 -11.90
N GLY A 52 -4.26 -25.27 -11.96
CA GLY A 52 -2.86 -25.64 -12.22
C GLY A 52 -2.48 -25.69 -13.69
N ASP A 53 -3.34 -25.22 -14.59
CA ASP A 53 -3.05 -25.14 -16.03
C ASP A 53 -2.10 -23.97 -16.34
N ALA A 54 -1.67 -23.87 -17.60
CA ALA A 54 -0.70 -22.86 -18.03
C ALA A 54 -1.20 -21.43 -17.82
N GLU A 55 -2.49 -21.19 -18.05
CA GLU A 55 -3.11 -19.88 -17.84
C GLU A 55 -3.15 -19.51 -16.35
N GLY A 56 -3.63 -20.40 -15.49
CA GLY A 56 -3.65 -20.19 -14.05
C GLY A 56 -2.26 -20.01 -13.45
N GLN A 57 -1.24 -20.71 -13.97
CA GLN A 57 0.16 -20.49 -13.61
C GLN A 57 0.67 -19.10 -14.01
N SER A 58 0.35 -18.64 -15.23
CA SER A 58 0.71 -17.31 -15.72
C SER A 58 0.12 -16.21 -14.83
N TRP A 59 -1.18 -16.30 -14.54
CA TRP A 59 -1.85 -15.37 -13.63
C TRP A 59 -1.25 -15.38 -12.24
N ARG A 60 -1.00 -16.55 -11.65
CA ARG A 60 -0.38 -16.66 -10.34
C ARG A 60 1.02 -16.05 -10.29
N ALA A 61 1.84 -16.29 -11.32
CA ALA A 61 3.20 -15.74 -11.42
C ALA A 61 3.19 -14.21 -11.60
N SER A 62 2.15 -13.65 -12.22
CA SER A 62 2.03 -12.20 -12.47
C SER A 62 1.66 -11.37 -11.23
N VAL A 63 1.08 -11.98 -10.20
CA VAL A 63 0.54 -11.28 -9.01
C VAL A 63 1.54 -10.30 -8.35
N PRO A 64 2.81 -10.67 -8.08
CA PRO A 64 3.75 -9.74 -7.47
C PRO A 64 3.99 -8.49 -8.32
N ALA A 65 4.00 -8.63 -9.65
CA ALA A 65 4.17 -7.50 -10.56
C ALA A 65 2.91 -6.62 -10.61
N ILE A 66 1.71 -7.21 -10.59
CA ILE A 66 0.45 -6.47 -10.50
C ILE A 66 0.42 -5.59 -9.24
N ILE A 67 0.71 -6.19 -8.08
CA ILE A 67 0.75 -5.45 -6.81
C ILE A 67 1.81 -4.35 -6.85
N GLY A 68 3.00 -4.66 -7.39
CA GLY A 68 4.08 -3.68 -7.52
C GLY A 68 3.71 -2.47 -8.36
N LEU A 69 3.07 -2.66 -9.52
CA LEU A 69 2.61 -1.57 -10.37
C LEU A 69 1.52 -0.74 -9.69
N GLN A 70 0.55 -1.38 -9.03
CA GLN A 70 -0.48 -0.65 -8.27
C GLN A 70 0.11 0.15 -7.12
N ALA A 71 1.06 -0.43 -6.37
CA ALA A 71 1.76 0.26 -5.31
C ALA A 71 2.55 1.47 -5.83
N LEU A 72 3.17 1.34 -7.00
CA LEU A 72 3.88 2.43 -7.66
C LEU A 72 2.92 3.58 -8.02
N CYS A 73 1.78 3.29 -8.64
CA CYS A 73 0.77 4.30 -8.97
C CYS A 73 0.28 5.04 -7.72
N MET A 74 0.10 4.33 -6.60
CA MET A 74 -0.37 4.94 -5.35
C MET A 74 0.71 5.77 -4.68
N ALA A 75 1.96 5.29 -4.63
CA ALA A 75 3.07 6.03 -4.02
C ALA A 75 3.39 7.32 -4.79
N LEU A 76 3.31 7.30 -6.11
CA LEU A 76 3.60 8.48 -6.94
C LEU A 76 2.57 9.61 -6.78
N LYS A 77 1.38 9.33 -6.27
CA LYS A 77 0.37 10.37 -5.96
C LYS A 77 0.74 11.24 -4.76
N GLU A 78 1.66 10.77 -3.91
CA GLU A 78 2.09 11.43 -2.68
C GLU A 78 3.56 11.89 -2.78
N VAL A 79 4.16 11.78 -3.98
CA VAL A 79 5.60 12.03 -4.17
C VAL A 79 5.97 13.52 -4.05
N ASP A 80 4.98 14.40 -4.15
CA ASP A 80 5.11 15.85 -3.96
C ASP A 80 5.24 16.23 -2.47
N GLU A 81 4.86 15.34 -1.55
CA GLU A 81 5.10 15.50 -0.11
C GLU A 81 6.59 15.34 0.26
N LEU A 82 7.41 14.80 -0.65
CA LEU A 82 8.84 14.60 -0.44
C LEU A 82 9.66 15.87 -0.77
N PRO A 83 10.82 16.06 -0.09
CA PRO A 83 11.83 17.02 -0.51
C PRO A 83 12.21 16.85 -1.99
N ALA A 84 12.58 17.94 -2.67
CA ALA A 84 12.76 17.94 -4.13
C ALA A 84 13.84 16.95 -4.63
N ASP A 85 14.93 16.79 -3.88
CA ASP A 85 15.99 15.83 -4.15
C ASP A 85 15.55 14.38 -3.92
N GLU A 86 14.79 14.13 -2.85
CA GLU A 86 14.18 12.83 -2.57
C GLU A 86 13.11 12.46 -3.60
N ARG A 87 12.31 13.43 -4.06
CA ARG A 87 11.32 13.25 -5.12
C ARG A 87 11.98 12.83 -6.43
N ALA A 88 13.02 13.54 -6.87
CA ALA A 88 13.74 13.20 -8.09
C ALA A 88 14.30 11.78 -8.04
N LEU A 89 14.93 11.40 -6.92
CA LEU A 89 15.42 10.05 -6.69
C LEU A 89 14.27 9.01 -6.63
N GLY A 90 13.13 9.37 -6.03
CA GLY A 90 11.94 8.54 -5.96
C GLY A 90 11.37 8.22 -7.34
N VAL A 91 11.29 9.22 -8.22
CA VAL A 91 10.85 9.07 -9.62
C VAL A 91 11.83 8.20 -10.41
N ASP A 92 13.14 8.38 -10.25
CA ASP A 92 14.14 7.53 -10.92
C ASP A 92 14.02 6.07 -10.47
N ARG A 93 13.79 5.83 -9.18
CA ARG A 93 13.51 4.48 -8.66
C ARG A 93 12.20 3.92 -9.21
N ALA A 94 11.18 4.74 -9.37
CA ALA A 94 9.90 4.33 -9.94
C ALA A 94 10.05 3.79 -11.36
N ARG A 95 10.87 4.42 -12.20
CA ARG A 95 11.18 3.94 -13.56
C ARG A 95 11.79 2.55 -13.55
N ILE A 96 12.77 2.31 -12.68
CA ILE A 96 13.40 0.98 -12.53
C ILE A 96 12.38 -0.08 -12.07
N LEU A 97 11.50 0.27 -11.13
CA LEU A 97 10.46 -0.63 -10.64
C LEU A 97 9.41 -0.94 -11.71
N LEU A 98 9.00 0.06 -12.49
CA LEU A 98 8.11 -0.14 -13.64
C LEU A 98 8.71 -1.15 -14.63
N ASP A 99 9.97 -0.97 -15.02
CA ASP A 99 10.65 -1.87 -15.95
C ASP A 99 10.72 -3.29 -15.38
N ARG A 100 11.10 -3.43 -14.10
CA ARG A 100 11.15 -4.70 -13.40
C ARG A 100 9.80 -5.42 -13.39
N HIS A 101 8.73 -4.72 -13.02
CA HIS A 101 7.41 -5.33 -12.93
C HIS A 101 6.85 -5.66 -14.32
N THR A 102 7.08 -4.80 -15.31
CA THR A 102 6.71 -5.08 -16.71
C THR A 102 7.43 -6.33 -17.23
N ALA A 103 8.72 -6.47 -16.95
CA ALA A 103 9.48 -7.67 -17.30
C ALA A 103 8.93 -8.91 -16.61
N GLY A 104 8.53 -8.81 -15.33
CA GLY A 104 7.90 -9.92 -14.60
C GLY A 104 6.55 -10.34 -15.21
N LEU A 105 5.74 -9.40 -15.70
CA LEU A 105 4.50 -9.73 -16.43
C LEU A 105 4.79 -10.45 -17.74
N ARG A 106 5.81 -9.99 -18.50
CA ARG A 106 6.23 -10.62 -19.76
C ARG A 106 6.82 -12.01 -19.53
N GLU A 107 7.54 -12.23 -18.45
CA GLU A 107 8.03 -13.56 -18.07
C GLU A 107 6.87 -14.51 -17.75
N ALA A 108 5.84 -14.01 -17.04
CA ALA A 108 4.69 -14.81 -16.66
C ALA A 108 3.80 -15.23 -17.84
N PHE A 109 3.58 -14.36 -18.83
CA PHE A 109 2.70 -14.62 -19.98
C PHE A 109 3.44 -15.00 -21.27
N GLY A 110 4.77 -14.90 -21.27
CA GLY A 110 5.62 -15.17 -22.43
C GLY A 110 5.67 -14.02 -23.46
N PRO A 111 6.21 -14.27 -24.66
CA PRO A 111 6.48 -13.25 -25.67
C PRO A 111 5.23 -12.71 -26.40
N GLY A 112 4.04 -13.21 -26.06
CA GLY A 112 2.78 -12.75 -26.62
C GLY A 112 2.37 -11.37 -26.12
N GLU A 113 1.22 -10.91 -26.60
CA GLU A 113 0.55 -9.73 -26.05
C GLU A 113 0.11 -10.01 -24.61
N LEU A 114 0.31 -9.03 -23.73
CA LEU A 114 -0.25 -9.14 -22.39
C LEU A 114 -1.77 -8.98 -22.47
N PRO A 115 -2.52 -9.61 -21.55
CA PRO A 115 -3.93 -9.28 -21.35
C PRO A 115 -4.14 -7.76 -21.25
N ALA A 116 -5.18 -7.22 -21.91
CA ALA A 116 -5.41 -5.78 -22.03
C ALA A 116 -5.39 -5.04 -20.68
N MET A 117 -5.97 -5.63 -19.64
CA MET A 117 -5.96 -5.08 -18.27
C MET A 117 -4.54 -4.87 -17.71
N LEU A 118 -3.59 -5.74 -18.07
CA LEU A 118 -2.20 -5.63 -17.64
C LEU A 118 -1.45 -4.58 -18.45
N GLU A 119 -1.73 -4.45 -19.75
CA GLU A 119 -1.21 -3.33 -20.57
C GLU A 119 -1.71 -1.99 -20.03
N GLU A 120 -3.00 -1.90 -19.68
CA GLU A 120 -3.60 -0.72 -19.05
C GLU A 120 -2.91 -0.39 -17.72
N LEU A 121 -2.67 -1.38 -16.85
CA LEU A 121 -1.99 -1.16 -15.58
C LEU A 121 -0.53 -0.66 -15.77
N VAL A 122 0.18 -1.19 -16.77
CA VAL A 122 1.52 -0.70 -17.13
C VAL A 122 1.45 0.73 -17.66
N SER A 123 0.43 1.05 -18.46
CA SER A 123 0.18 2.40 -18.97
C SER A 123 -0.12 3.39 -17.84
N ASP A 124 -0.96 3.01 -16.87
CA ASP A 124 -1.28 3.83 -15.71
C ASP A 124 -0.03 4.15 -14.88
N ALA A 125 0.84 3.15 -14.67
CA ALA A 125 2.09 3.34 -13.95
C ALA A 125 3.06 4.26 -14.69
N ARG A 126 3.13 4.19 -16.03
CA ARG A 126 3.89 5.16 -16.86
C ARG A 126 3.33 6.56 -16.71
N GLY A 127 2.00 6.71 -16.83
CA GLY A 127 1.34 8.01 -16.71
C GLY A 127 1.56 8.65 -15.32
N ALA A 128 1.59 7.84 -14.26
CA ALA A 128 1.89 8.32 -12.91
C ALA A 128 3.33 8.85 -12.78
N ILE A 129 4.31 8.21 -13.43
CA ILE A 129 5.70 8.68 -13.49
C ILE A 129 5.78 10.00 -14.26
N GLU A 130 5.15 10.07 -15.44
CA GLU A 130 5.14 11.28 -16.26
C GLU A 130 4.50 12.46 -15.53
N ALA A 131 3.41 12.22 -14.79
CA ALA A 131 2.78 13.23 -13.96
C ALA A 131 3.71 13.70 -12.82
N ALA A 132 4.41 12.77 -12.15
CA ALA A 132 5.37 13.10 -11.09
C ALA A 132 6.56 13.94 -11.61
N GLU A 133 7.00 13.71 -12.84
CA GLU A 133 8.06 14.48 -13.49
C GLU A 133 7.61 15.89 -13.86
N GLY A 134 6.38 16.03 -14.39
CA GLY A 134 5.80 17.33 -14.77
C GLY A 134 5.60 18.29 -13.59
N MET A 135 5.51 17.77 -12.36
CA MET A 135 5.37 18.58 -11.14
C MET A 135 6.70 19.15 -10.61
N GLY A 136 7.84 18.71 -11.15
CA GLY A 136 9.17 19.15 -10.73
C GLY A 136 9.78 20.29 -11.56
N GLY A 137 9.07 20.80 -12.57
CA GLY A 137 9.51 21.85 -13.49
C GLY A 137 9.06 23.26 -13.12
#